data_AF-A0A9Q0DPB2-F1
#
_entry.id   AF-A0A9Q0DPB2-F1
#
_cell.length_a   1.000
_cell.length_b   1.000
_cell.length_c   1.000
_cell.angle_alpha   90.00
_cell.angle_beta   90.00
_cell.angle_gamma   90.00
#
_symmetry.space_group_name_H-M   'P 1'
#
loop_
_entity.id
_entity.type
_entity.pdbx_description
1 polymer ?
#
loop_
_entity_poly.entity_id
_entity_poly.type
_entity_poly.pdbx_seq_one_letter_code
_entity_poly.pdbx_strand_id
1 'polypeptide(L)'
;MNVIAAREYCRTHHTDLVSIRNPEENQLVREVADGHEIYWIGLFRDSWIWSDGRYSSFRFWMPGTKTRVLNVKVRSENLQDLNDPATKAAILKQMQQLVKDTTLTDGHKLSWRTQADGQVFTREQCHQDDCDSVN
;
A
#
# COMPACT_ATOMS: atom_id res chain seq x y z
N MET A 1 -18.86 -2.71 16.20
CA MET A 1 -18.71 -3.53 14.97
C MET A 1 -17.40 -3.16 14.30
N ASN A 2 -16.62 -4.11 13.73
CA ASN A 2 -15.41 -3.79 12.96
C ASN A 2 -15.74 -3.68 11.46
N VAL A 3 -14.82 -3.14 10.65
CA VAL A 3 -15.05 -2.89 9.22
C VAL A 3 -15.37 -4.15 8.40
N ILE A 4 -14.78 -5.31 8.78
CA ILE A 4 -15.00 -6.58 8.08
C ILE A 4 -16.43 -7.05 8.31
N ALA A 5 -16.86 -7.08 9.58
CA ALA A 5 -18.22 -7.46 9.96
C ALA A 5 -19.28 -6.49 9.42
N ALA A 6 -18.99 -5.18 9.44
CA ALA A 6 -19.88 -4.17 8.86
C ALA A 6 -20.09 -4.38 7.36
N ARG A 7 -19.00 -4.67 6.64
CA ARG A 7 -19.04 -4.94 5.20
C ARG A 7 -19.79 -6.22 4.87
N GLU A 8 -19.56 -7.28 5.64
CA GLU A 8 -20.26 -8.56 5.48
C GLU A 8 -21.77 -8.39 5.72
N TYR A 9 -22.15 -7.68 6.77
CA TYR A 9 -23.54 -7.33 7.05
C TYR A 9 -24.18 -6.56 5.88
N CYS A 10 -23.53 -5.50 5.40
CA CYS A 10 -24.03 -4.72 4.26
C CYS A 10 -24.15 -5.54 2.98
N ARG A 11 -23.25 -6.49 2.71
CA ARG A 11 -23.35 -7.37 1.54
C ARG A 11 -24.42 -8.45 1.66
N THR A 12 -24.79 -8.78 2.89
CA THR A 12 -25.83 -9.78 3.18
C THR A 12 -27.23 -9.18 3.11
N HIS A 13 -27.40 -7.95 3.62
CA HIS A 13 -28.71 -7.31 3.75
C HIS A 13 -28.95 -6.18 2.74
N HIS A 14 -27.89 -5.66 2.12
CA HIS A 14 -27.91 -4.53 1.17
C HIS A 14 -26.92 -4.81 0.02
N THR A 15 -26.31 -3.77 -0.58
CA THR A 15 -25.32 -3.91 -1.66
C THR A 15 -23.89 -4.01 -1.13
N ASP A 16 -23.37 -2.96 -0.50
CA ASP A 16 -22.03 -2.89 0.12
C ASP A 16 -21.96 -1.63 1.01
N LEU A 17 -20.81 -1.37 1.66
CA LEU A 17 -20.56 -0.09 2.32
C LEU A 17 -20.52 1.06 1.30
N VAL A 18 -20.97 2.26 1.73
CA VAL A 18 -21.04 3.44 0.87
C VAL A 18 -19.65 3.93 0.42
N SER A 19 -19.49 4.22 -0.86
CA SER A 19 -18.31 4.89 -1.40
C SER A 19 -18.60 6.39 -1.57
N ILE A 20 -17.78 7.26 -0.98
CA ILE A 20 -17.90 8.72 -1.11
C ILE A 20 -16.99 9.18 -2.25
N ARG A 21 -17.56 9.74 -3.32
CA ARG A 21 -16.85 10.03 -4.59
C ARG A 21 -16.65 11.51 -4.85
N ASN A 22 -17.41 12.37 -4.18
CA ASN A 22 -17.38 13.82 -4.35
C ASN A 22 -17.77 14.54 -3.05
N PRO A 23 -17.52 15.85 -2.94
CA PRO A 23 -17.88 16.64 -1.77
C PRO A 23 -19.37 16.63 -1.43
N GLU A 24 -20.24 16.57 -2.43
CA GLU A 24 -21.71 16.58 -2.26
C GLU A 24 -22.18 15.30 -1.56
N GLU A 25 -21.70 14.14 -1.98
CA GLU A 25 -21.94 12.86 -1.31
C GLU A 25 -21.39 12.86 0.11
N ASN A 26 -20.23 13.48 0.34
CA ASN A 26 -19.64 13.59 1.67
C ASN A 26 -20.52 14.43 2.60
N GLN A 27 -21.14 15.48 2.09
CA GLN A 27 -22.06 16.31 2.84
C GLN A 27 -23.33 15.52 3.22
N LEU A 28 -23.93 14.78 2.28
CA LEU A 28 -25.09 13.94 2.55
C LEU A 28 -24.80 12.88 3.63
N VAL A 29 -23.63 12.24 3.57
CA VAL A 29 -23.23 11.26 4.60
C VAL A 29 -23.09 11.91 5.98
N ARG A 30 -22.57 13.15 6.04
CA ARG A 30 -22.46 13.89 7.32
C ARG A 30 -23.82 14.25 7.89
N GLU A 31 -24.77 14.65 7.05
CA GLU A 31 -26.14 14.97 7.47
C GLU A 31 -26.87 13.73 8.00
N VAL A 32 -26.68 12.56 7.37
CA VAL A 32 -27.28 11.30 7.82
C VAL A 32 -26.62 10.74 9.08
N ALA A 33 -25.30 10.92 9.23
CA ALA A 33 -24.56 10.43 10.39
C ALA A 33 -24.82 11.24 11.67
N ASP A 34 -25.25 12.50 11.52
CA ASP A 34 -25.67 13.42 12.60
C ASP A 34 -24.67 13.51 13.78
N GLY A 35 -23.39 13.21 13.55
CA GLY A 35 -22.32 13.33 14.54
C GLY A 35 -22.41 12.43 15.79
N HIS A 36 -23.39 11.53 15.87
CA HIS A 36 -23.68 10.78 17.09
C HIS A 36 -22.88 9.48 17.23
N GLU A 37 -22.54 8.80 16.13
CA GLU A 37 -21.83 7.51 16.13
C GLU A 37 -20.71 7.40 15.09
N ILE A 38 -19.85 6.40 15.25
CA ILE A 38 -18.79 6.05 14.29
C ILE A 38 -19.37 5.10 13.24
N TYR A 39 -19.43 5.56 11.99
CA TYR A 39 -19.90 4.77 10.86
C TYR A 39 -18.75 4.25 10.01
N TRP A 40 -18.86 2.99 9.57
CA TRP A 40 -17.93 2.43 8.58
C TRP A 40 -18.36 2.80 7.17
N ILE A 41 -17.41 3.31 6.37
CA ILE A 41 -17.60 3.58 4.95
C ILE A 41 -16.71 2.66 4.10
N GLY A 42 -17.09 2.48 2.84
CA GLY A 42 -16.38 1.67 1.85
C GLY A 42 -15.19 2.41 1.27
N LEU A 43 -14.22 2.80 2.11
CA LEU A 43 -13.00 3.43 1.64
C LEU A 43 -12.11 2.39 0.96
N PHE A 44 -12.02 2.45 -0.36
CA PHE A 44 -11.10 1.64 -1.14
C PHE A 44 -9.97 2.51 -1.66
N ARG A 45 -8.75 2.28 -1.17
CA ARG A 45 -7.55 2.94 -1.69
C ARG A 45 -6.92 2.06 -2.75
N ASP A 46 -7.17 2.38 -4.01
CA ASP A 46 -6.39 1.80 -5.10
C ASP A 46 -5.12 2.63 -5.32
N SER A 47 -3.97 1.96 -5.38
CA SER A 47 -2.71 2.60 -5.76
C SER A 47 -2.61 2.90 -7.27
N TRP A 48 -3.56 2.41 -8.07
CA TRP A 48 -3.63 2.69 -9.50
C TRP A 48 -4.94 3.39 -9.86
N ILE A 49 -4.82 4.47 -10.62
CA ILE A 49 -5.94 5.23 -11.18
C ILE A 49 -5.83 5.12 -12.70
N TRP A 50 -6.95 4.92 -13.39
CA TRP A 50 -6.96 4.89 -14.85
C TRP A 50 -6.64 6.28 -15.41
N SER A 51 -6.18 6.36 -16.66
CA SER A 51 -5.82 7.64 -17.31
C SER A 51 -7.00 8.63 -17.41
N ASP A 52 -8.23 8.14 -17.29
CA ASP A 52 -9.45 8.94 -17.23
C ASP A 52 -9.81 9.42 -15.81
N GLY A 53 -8.95 9.16 -14.83
CA GLY A 53 -9.15 9.55 -13.43
C GLY A 53 -10.09 8.64 -12.63
N ARG A 54 -10.63 7.57 -13.23
CA ARG A 54 -11.59 6.68 -12.55
C ARG A 54 -10.90 5.59 -11.74
N TYR A 55 -11.52 5.22 -10.62
CA TYR A 55 -11.15 4.06 -9.82
C TYR A 55 -11.74 2.79 -10.44
N SER A 56 -10.99 1.69 -10.45
CA SER A 56 -11.52 0.38 -10.85
C SER A 56 -11.00 -0.71 -9.93
N SER A 57 -11.94 -1.49 -9.39
CA SER A 57 -11.64 -2.75 -8.70
C SER A 57 -11.34 -3.89 -9.67
N PHE A 58 -11.57 -3.70 -10.97
CA PHE A 58 -11.37 -4.74 -11.97
C PHE A 58 -9.88 -4.92 -12.24
N ARG A 59 -9.40 -6.13 -11.94
CA ARG A 59 -8.03 -6.55 -12.21
C ARG A 59 -8.04 -7.83 -13.01
N PHE A 60 -7.97 -7.68 -14.33
CA PHE A 60 -7.71 -8.81 -15.22
C PHE A 60 -6.20 -8.99 -15.37
N TRP A 61 -5.56 -9.48 -14.31
CA TRP A 61 -4.17 -9.90 -14.39
C TRP A 61 -4.11 -11.17 -15.24
N MET A 62 -3.18 -11.23 -16.21
CA MET A 62 -2.90 -12.47 -16.93
C MET A 62 -2.64 -13.59 -15.89
N PRO A 63 -3.34 -14.73 -15.96
CA PRO A 63 -3.08 -15.86 -15.08
C PRO A 63 -1.66 -16.35 -15.35
N GLY A 64 -0.72 -16.07 -14.44
CA GLY A 64 0.67 -16.50 -14.61
C GLY A 64 1.73 -15.68 -13.88
N THR A 65 1.45 -14.43 -13.51
CA THR A 65 2.41 -13.62 -12.75
C THR A 65 1.74 -12.94 -11.56
N LYS A 66 1.57 -13.69 -10.47
CA LYS A 66 1.22 -13.09 -9.17
C LYS A 66 2.48 -12.47 -8.58
N THR A 67 2.69 -11.18 -8.80
CA THR A 67 3.77 -10.44 -8.11
C THR A 67 3.32 -10.10 -6.69
N ARG A 68 4.06 -10.58 -5.69
CA ARG A 68 3.91 -10.13 -4.31
C ARG A 68 4.85 -8.94 -4.09
N VAL A 69 4.32 -7.84 -3.57
CA VAL A 69 5.12 -6.65 -3.24
C VAL A 69 5.40 -6.65 -1.74
N LEU A 70 6.67 -6.53 -1.38
CA LEU A 70 7.15 -6.36 0.00
C LEU A 70 7.68 -4.94 0.14
N ASN A 71 7.17 -4.19 1.11
CA ASN A 71 7.70 -2.87 1.44
C ASN A 71 8.79 -3.03 2.49
N VAL A 72 9.94 -2.40 2.27
CA VAL A 72 11.13 -2.51 3.13
C VAL A 72 11.58 -1.10 3.52
N LYS A 73 11.82 -0.88 4.81
CA LYS A 73 12.49 0.33 5.32
C LYS A 73 13.92 -0.05 5.68
N VAL A 74 14.89 0.74 5.21
CA VAL A 74 16.31 0.50 5.43
C VAL A 74 16.89 1.73 6.11
N ARG A 75 17.51 1.54 7.28
CA ARG A 75 18.26 2.60 7.97
C ARG A 75 19.70 2.60 7.43
N SER A 76 20.18 3.77 7.01
CA SER A 76 21.55 3.99 6.53
C SER A 76 22.24 4.99 7.46
N GLU A 77 23.34 4.59 8.09
CA GLU A 77 24.02 5.41 9.11
C GLU A 77 24.95 6.46 8.51
N ASN A 78 25.58 6.17 7.35
CA ASN A 78 26.60 7.04 6.74
C ASN A 78 26.10 7.80 5.52
N LEU A 79 24.79 8.06 5.43
CA LEU A 79 24.17 8.72 4.27
C LEU A 79 24.49 8.04 2.92
N GLN A 80 24.84 6.75 2.93
CA GLN A 80 25.20 6.00 1.74
C GLN A 80 24.02 6.04 0.74
N ASP A 81 24.33 6.28 -0.53
CA ASP A 81 23.32 6.23 -1.57
C ASP A 81 22.85 4.78 -1.76
N LEU A 82 21.62 4.53 -1.33
CA LEU A 82 20.98 3.23 -1.46
C LEU A 82 20.58 2.92 -2.90
N ASN A 83 20.53 3.93 -3.78
CA ASN A 83 20.25 3.76 -5.20
C ASN A 83 21.50 3.49 -6.04
N ASP A 84 22.71 3.53 -5.46
CA ASP A 84 23.93 3.08 -6.11
C ASP A 84 23.81 1.62 -6.58
N PRO A 85 24.26 1.27 -7.80
CA PRO A 85 24.13 -0.09 -8.34
C PRO A 85 24.73 -1.18 -7.44
N ALA A 86 25.89 -0.93 -6.81
CA ALA A 86 26.55 -1.90 -5.95
C ALA A 86 25.81 -2.04 -4.63
N THR A 87 25.34 -0.94 -4.05
CA THR A 87 24.52 -0.94 -2.83
C THR A 87 23.20 -1.70 -3.06
N LYS A 88 22.48 -1.41 -4.15
CA LYS A 88 21.25 -2.13 -4.52
C LYS A 88 21.48 -3.63 -4.70
N ALA A 89 22.61 -4.01 -5.31
CA ALA A 89 22.96 -5.40 -5.51
C ALA A 89 23.28 -6.10 -4.17
N ALA A 90 24.00 -5.44 -3.27
CA ALA A 90 24.32 -5.96 -1.94
C ALA A 90 23.06 -6.18 -1.09
N ILE A 91 22.16 -5.19 -1.05
CA ILE A 91 20.89 -5.30 -0.31
C ILE A 91 20.02 -6.42 -0.90
N LEU A 92 19.91 -6.50 -2.23
CA LEU A 92 19.12 -7.54 -2.89
C LEU A 92 19.67 -8.93 -2.56
N LYS A 93 20.99 -9.09 -2.57
CA LYS A 93 21.67 -10.34 -2.19
C LYS A 93 21.39 -10.71 -0.75
N GLN A 94 21.40 -9.75 0.17
CA GLN A 94 21.07 -9.98 1.57
C GLN A 94 19.60 -10.40 1.73
N MET A 95 18.67 -9.76 1.04
CA MET A 95 17.25 -10.14 1.07
C MET A 95 17.02 -11.53 0.49
N GLN A 96 17.68 -11.89 -0.62
CA GLN A 96 17.62 -13.25 -1.17
C GLN A 96 18.08 -14.30 -0.16
N GLN A 97 19.11 -13.98 0.63
CA GLN A 97 19.61 -14.89 1.66
C GLN A 97 18.63 -15.02 2.84
N LEU A 98 18.01 -13.92 3.28
CA LEU A 98 17.04 -13.91 4.39
C LEU A 98 15.75 -14.69 4.05
N VAL A 99 15.39 -14.72 2.78
CA VAL A 99 14.13 -15.31 2.32
C VAL A 99 14.32 -16.76 1.84
N LYS A 100 15.57 -17.26 1.80
CA LYS A 100 15.95 -18.58 1.25
C LYS A 100 15.16 -19.76 1.83
N ASP A 101 14.90 -19.76 3.13
CA ASP A 101 14.22 -20.86 3.84
C ASP A 101 12.72 -20.60 4.03
N THR A 102 12.19 -19.58 3.39
CA THR A 102 10.77 -19.20 3.49
C THR A 102 10.01 -19.64 2.24
N THR A 103 8.70 -19.85 2.37
CA THR A 103 7.80 -20.14 1.23
C THR A 103 7.62 -18.95 0.28
N LEU A 104 8.30 -17.82 0.51
CA LEU A 104 8.24 -16.62 -0.33
C LEU A 104 9.06 -16.75 -1.63
N THR A 105 10.08 -17.62 -1.67
CA THR A 105 10.97 -17.80 -2.84
C THR A 105 10.76 -19.12 -3.58
N ASP A 106 9.70 -19.87 -3.28
CA ASP A 106 9.41 -21.17 -3.90
C ASP A 106 9.17 -21.05 -5.42
N GLY A 107 10.23 -21.07 -6.22
CA GLY A 107 10.18 -20.78 -7.66
C GLY A 107 10.00 -19.29 -8.02
N HIS A 108 10.09 -18.38 -7.05
CA HIS A 108 9.84 -16.94 -7.26
C HIS A 108 11.13 -16.11 -7.25
N LYS A 109 11.32 -15.26 -8.26
CA LYS A 109 12.49 -14.37 -8.39
C LYS A 109 12.26 -13.06 -7.63
N LEU A 110 13.13 -12.75 -6.68
CA LEU A 110 13.16 -11.44 -6.04
C LEU A 110 13.80 -10.40 -6.97
N SER A 111 13.17 -9.23 -7.11
CA SER A 111 13.68 -8.11 -7.89
C SER A 111 13.20 -6.78 -7.33
N TRP A 112 13.94 -5.71 -7.61
CA TRP A 112 13.54 -4.36 -7.26
C TRP A 112 12.38 -3.89 -8.13
N ARG A 113 11.41 -3.21 -7.50
CA ARG A 113 10.49 -2.34 -8.23
C ARG A 113 11.19 -1.01 -8.47
N THR A 114 11.41 -0.67 -9.73
CA THR A 114 12.01 0.61 -10.14
C THR A 114 10.90 1.61 -10.44
N GLN A 115 11.04 2.82 -9.93
CA GLN A 115 10.13 3.94 -10.16
C GLN A 115 10.38 4.57 -11.54
N ALA A 116 9.49 5.48 -11.98
CA ALA A 116 9.61 6.13 -13.29
C ALA A 116 10.90 6.96 -13.44
N ASP A 117 11.45 7.44 -12.34
CA ASP A 117 12.71 8.20 -12.26
C ASP A 117 13.96 7.30 -12.19
N GLY A 118 13.80 5.97 -12.27
CA GLY A 118 14.90 5.01 -12.17
C GLY A 118 15.33 4.68 -10.74
N GLN A 119 14.71 5.27 -9.71
CA GLN A 119 15.04 5.03 -8.32
C GLN A 119 14.28 3.82 -7.76
N VAL A 120 14.86 3.20 -6.73
CA VAL A 120 14.24 2.10 -5.99
C VAL A 120 13.90 2.57 -4.57
N PHE A 121 14.85 3.24 -3.92
CA PHE A 121 14.68 3.77 -2.58
C PHE A 121 14.37 5.25 -2.63
N THR A 122 13.34 5.66 -1.91
CA THR A 122 13.04 7.07 -1.67
C THR A 122 13.46 7.41 -0.25
N ARG A 123 14.19 8.52 -0.08
CA ARG A 123 14.54 9.01 1.25
C ARG A 123 13.25 9.49 1.92
N GLU A 124 12.94 8.92 3.09
CA GLU A 124 11.87 9.43 3.94
C GLU A 124 12.30 10.81 4.43
N GLN A 125 11.52 11.85 4.11
CA GLN A 125 11.73 13.18 4.69
C GLN A 125 11.29 13.10 6.14
N CYS A 126 12.25 12.96 7.04
CA CYS A 126 12.05 13.25 8.45
C CYS A 126 11.60 14.70 8.58
N HIS A 127 10.36 14.95 9.02
CA HIS A 127 10.10 16.22 9.69
C HIS A 127 10.99 16.26 10.93
N GLN A 128 11.64 17.40 11.17
CA GLN A 128 12.72 17.60 12.16
C GLN A 128 12.37 17.08 13.58
N ASP A 129 11.08 16.91 13.89
CA ASP A 129 10.58 16.51 15.21
C ASP A 129 10.41 14.98 15.41
N ASP A 130 10.58 14.14 14.37
CA ASP A 130 10.19 12.72 14.41
C ASP A 130 11.37 11.72 14.28
N CYS A 131 12.61 12.20 14.11
CA CYS A 131 13.75 11.31 13.84
C CYS A 131 14.70 11.04 15.02
N ASP A 132 14.35 11.53 16.22
CA ASP A 132 15.13 11.29 17.46
C ASP A 132 14.38 10.49 18.55
N SER A 133 13.18 9.97 18.30
CA SER A 133 12.45 9.22 19.34
C SER A 133 12.66 7.71 19.28
N VAL A 134 13.92 7.24 19.36
CA VAL A 134 14.23 5.91 19.92
C VAL A 134 15.60 6.00 20.62
N ASN A 135 15.58 6.37 21.90
CA ASN A 135 16.55 5.89 22.89
C ASN A 135 16.10 4.50 23.37
#